data_AF-A0A034V906-F1
#
_entry.id   AF-A0A034V906-F1
#
_cell.length_a   1.000
_cell.length_b   1.000
_cell.length_c   1.000
_cell.angle_alpha   90.00
_cell.angle_beta   90.00
_cell.angle_gamma   90.00
#
_symmetry.space_group_name_H-M   'P 1'
#
loop_
_entity.id
_entity.type
_entity.pdbx_description
1 polymer ?
#
loop_
_entity_poly.entity_id
_entity_poly.type
_entity_poly.pdbx_seq_one_letter_code
_entity_poly.pdbx_strand_id
1 'polypeptide(L)'
;TEETLSQLTKVSSAAGDQETGGGGGQVLSARERVVENNKLKVFEGLQRKLQDMQTDFMQKFETLKRTSPDKLKTDFKFITMVRNDEYKLVLKDDHMVKMPKKLPADSVNDFKEKVRSAVESSLMSVIENLKDIQSDPDRMLNLDDAHNFLGRQQNKKMQDLFECVNTLANAKDTEMDAQIVRMQKEIQEGKKALQTAEKKLTELKAIHTSELEALEKDLKEKTDADTMKRENQIAEMNRKLRNLEKQHDKLKTTLQQNTEECSHGQTEKAKLLDELKNCKDNIQALNKKLTHAENQLNHEKKDKHEKNDTIQKLEVELEKYKKELEEALQAKPTPEQHNHEKELKKEVHKLKGKVENLEKEKQEFITQVEQLQEDIQVMDKLRHRIHDLEEENRDLLAREKTALENVELPKEFQAELCRLRQSEAEKVREIEKLKIQLSKAHYNIEQLEEQIRRDQQLLEVRSELINSLQTNDHTQRIQLDQIFAEVGVKNNTINELNNDLRTKSEEFQNLFNTLSNKQMELSRQEHMIKLLEESNERSQMLRVKQEEKIGRMEEEIARLKQTIALYQHNVLGNTGCKNLIYQPVVGAEDYNENLYYYTSERRRKRQDLQMK
;
A
#
# COMPACT_ATOMS: atom_id res chain seq x y z
N THR A 1 39.80 35.13 -8.78
CA THR A 1 39.79 35.17 -7.30
C THR A 1 39.32 33.82 -6.80
N GLU A 2 40.25 32.87 -6.74
CA GLU A 2 40.03 31.44 -6.47
C GLU A 2 40.17 31.07 -4.97
N GLU A 3 40.31 32.05 -4.07
CA GLU A 3 40.72 31.79 -2.69
C GLU A 3 39.59 31.54 -1.67
N THR A 4 38.31 31.72 -2.02
CA THR A 4 37.21 31.56 -1.06
C THR A 4 36.55 30.17 -1.03
N LEU A 5 36.87 29.27 -1.96
CA LEU A 5 36.32 27.90 -1.99
C LEU A 5 37.23 26.84 -1.35
N SER A 6 38.45 27.19 -0.94
CA SER A 6 39.37 26.26 -0.25
C SER A 6 39.17 26.15 1.26
N GLN A 7 38.23 26.91 1.86
CA GLN A 7 38.03 26.90 3.32
C GLN A 7 36.97 25.90 3.83
N LEU A 8 36.24 25.20 2.95
CA LEU A 8 35.38 24.06 3.34
C LEU A 8 36.05 22.69 3.12
N THR A 9 37.31 22.67 2.70
CA THR A 9 38.02 21.46 2.26
C THR A 9 39.19 21.14 3.19
N LYS A 10 38.90 20.71 4.43
CA LYS A 10 39.84 19.91 5.23
C LYS A 10 39.10 18.81 5.98
N VAL A 11 38.77 17.72 5.28
CA VAL A 11 38.65 16.41 5.93
C VAL A 11 40.05 15.80 5.87
N SER A 12 40.79 15.96 6.96
CA SER A 12 42.14 15.42 7.14
C SER A 12 42.14 13.90 7.00
N SER A 13 42.97 13.39 6.10
CA SER A 13 43.38 12.00 6.04
C SER A 13 44.51 11.78 7.04
N ALA A 14 44.18 11.34 8.26
CA ALA A 14 45.15 10.80 9.20
C ALA A 14 44.52 9.63 9.95
N ALA A 15 45.08 8.43 9.74
CA ALA A 15 44.88 7.29 10.60
C ALA A 15 45.83 7.44 11.80
N GLY A 16 45.32 7.29 13.02
CA GLY A 16 46.12 7.21 14.25
C GLY A 16 45.50 7.93 15.44
N ASP A 17 45.08 7.13 16.43
CA ASP A 17 44.89 7.39 17.86
C ASP A 17 44.84 8.84 18.37
N GLN A 18 43.70 9.26 18.94
CA GLN A 18 43.57 9.55 20.38
C GLN A 18 42.17 10.09 20.73
N GLU A 19 41.80 9.83 21.98
CA GLU A 19 40.54 10.15 22.65
C GLU A 19 40.29 11.65 22.87
N THR A 20 39.02 11.94 23.19
CA THR A 20 38.45 13.12 23.87
C THR A 20 38.15 14.38 23.06
N GLY A 21 36.88 14.80 23.10
CA GLY A 21 36.45 16.16 22.76
C GLY A 21 35.10 16.22 22.05
N GLY A 22 34.06 16.68 22.76
CA GLY A 22 32.68 16.70 22.28
C GLY A 22 32.44 17.58 21.04
N GLY A 23 31.66 17.03 20.12
CA GLY A 23 31.13 17.70 18.93
C GLY A 23 30.39 16.67 18.09
N GLY A 24 29.06 16.68 18.15
CA GLY A 24 28.18 15.69 17.51
C GLY A 24 28.20 15.74 15.99
N GLY A 25 29.31 15.34 15.36
CA GLY A 25 29.39 15.02 13.95
C GLY A 25 29.28 13.51 13.78
N GLN A 26 28.20 13.03 13.17
CA GLN A 26 28.08 11.64 12.73
C GLN A 26 29.25 11.32 11.79
N VAL A 27 30.14 10.42 12.22
CA VAL A 27 31.25 9.94 11.41
C VAL A 27 30.67 9.02 10.33
N LEU A 28 30.50 9.55 9.12
CA LEU A 28 30.00 8.80 7.97
C LEU A 28 30.91 7.61 7.65
N SER A 29 30.31 6.44 7.46
CA SER A 29 31.01 5.24 7.00
C SER A 29 31.67 5.48 5.64
N ALA A 30 32.66 4.64 5.29
CA ALA A 30 33.34 4.72 3.99
C ALA A 30 32.37 4.65 2.81
N ARG A 31 31.29 3.88 2.94
CA ARG A 31 30.23 3.76 1.93
C ARG A 31 29.40 5.03 1.82
N GLU A 32 29.03 5.64 2.93
CA GLU A 32 28.28 6.91 2.95
C GLU A 32 29.11 8.06 2.41
N ARG A 33 30.42 8.10 2.68
CA ARG A 33 31.33 9.10 2.08
C ARG A 33 31.42 8.98 0.56
N VAL A 34 31.43 7.78 0.01
CA VAL A 34 31.42 7.57 -1.45
C VAL A 34 30.09 8.04 -2.05
N VAL A 35 28.97 7.77 -1.37
CA VAL A 35 27.64 8.21 -1.82
C VAL A 35 27.52 9.74 -1.79
N GLU A 36 27.96 10.40 -0.71
CA GLU A 36 27.95 11.86 -0.61
C GLU A 36 28.88 12.51 -1.65
N ASN A 37 30.06 11.95 -1.88
CA ASN A 37 30.97 12.47 -2.90
C ASN A 37 30.42 12.31 -4.32
N ASN A 38 29.69 11.22 -4.59
CA ASN A 38 28.99 11.02 -5.86
C ASN A 38 27.84 12.02 -6.03
N LYS A 39 27.07 12.32 -4.98
CA LYS A 39 26.04 13.37 -5.01
C LYS A 39 26.68 14.73 -5.32
N LEU A 40 27.79 15.05 -4.68
CA LEU A 40 28.50 16.32 -4.87
C LEU A 40 28.97 16.51 -6.31
N LYS A 41 29.56 15.47 -6.91
CA LYS A 41 29.96 15.47 -8.33
C LYS A 41 28.78 15.67 -9.29
N VAL A 42 27.61 15.10 -8.95
CA VAL A 42 26.39 15.31 -9.74
C VAL A 42 25.93 16.76 -9.66
N PHE A 43 25.96 17.36 -8.46
CA PHE A 43 25.63 18.78 -8.27
C PHE A 43 26.59 19.70 -9.01
N GLU A 44 27.90 19.46 -8.94
CA GLU A 44 28.90 20.21 -9.71
C GLU A 44 28.67 20.10 -11.23
N GLY A 45 28.29 18.91 -11.71
CA GLY A 45 27.93 18.69 -13.10
C GLY A 45 26.69 19.47 -13.55
N LEU A 46 25.65 19.52 -12.70
CA LEU A 46 24.44 20.30 -12.94
C LEU A 46 24.72 21.81 -12.92
N GLN A 47 25.55 22.28 -11.98
CA GLN A 47 25.96 23.68 -11.88
C GLN A 47 26.72 24.13 -13.15
N ARG A 48 27.66 23.31 -13.64
CA ARG A 48 28.40 23.61 -14.87
C ARG A 48 27.48 23.68 -16.09
N LYS A 49 26.53 22.74 -16.20
CA LYS A 49 25.54 22.72 -17.28
C LYS A 49 24.64 23.96 -17.28
N LEU A 50 24.25 24.41 -16.09
CA LEU A 50 23.47 25.65 -15.93
C LEU A 50 24.29 26.89 -16.32
N GLN A 51 25.55 26.96 -15.91
CA GLN A 51 26.47 28.03 -16.32
C GLN A 51 26.62 28.11 -17.83
N ASP A 52 26.80 26.97 -18.50
CA ASP A 52 26.92 26.91 -19.95
C ASP A 52 25.65 27.39 -20.66
N MET A 53 24.48 26.95 -20.19
CA MET A 53 23.20 27.31 -20.78
C MET A 53 22.90 28.81 -20.63
N GLN A 54 23.11 29.37 -19.44
CA GLN A 54 22.90 30.80 -19.20
C GLN A 54 23.91 31.65 -19.98
N THR A 55 25.15 31.18 -20.12
CA THR A 55 26.19 31.85 -20.90
C THR A 55 25.85 31.86 -22.40
N ASP A 56 25.49 30.71 -22.97
CA ASP A 56 25.08 30.58 -24.38
C ASP A 56 23.84 31.44 -24.68
N PHE A 57 22.87 31.46 -23.76
CA PHE A 57 21.72 32.34 -23.88
C PHE A 57 22.11 33.82 -23.94
N MET A 58 22.96 34.28 -23.02
CA MET A 58 23.43 35.67 -23.00
C MET A 58 24.22 36.04 -24.28
N GLN A 59 25.03 35.10 -24.80
CA GLN A 59 25.76 35.31 -26.06
C GLN A 59 24.83 35.42 -27.27
N LYS A 60 23.83 34.53 -27.38
CA LYS A 60 22.82 34.58 -28.44
C LYS A 60 22.00 35.85 -28.37
N PHE A 61 21.61 36.26 -27.15
CA PHE A 61 20.87 37.50 -26.93
C PHE A 61 21.67 38.74 -27.34
N GLU A 62 22.94 38.85 -26.93
CA GLU A 62 23.80 39.96 -27.32
C GLU A 62 24.10 39.97 -28.83
N THR A 63 24.23 38.79 -29.44
CA THR A 63 24.40 38.68 -30.90
C THR A 63 23.14 39.18 -31.62
N LEU A 64 21.96 38.74 -31.17
CA LEU A 64 20.67 39.17 -31.74
C LEU A 64 20.47 40.69 -31.61
N LYS A 65 20.86 41.27 -30.47
CA LYS A 65 20.82 42.71 -30.23
C LYS A 65 21.67 43.51 -31.23
N ARG A 66 22.81 42.96 -31.66
CA ARG A 66 23.71 43.61 -32.63
C ARG A 66 23.27 43.39 -34.08
N THR A 67 22.80 42.19 -34.42
CA THR A 67 22.54 41.81 -35.82
C THR A 67 21.12 42.11 -36.27
N SER A 68 20.15 42.20 -35.37
CA SER A 68 18.74 42.40 -35.72
C SER A 68 17.95 43.07 -34.58
N PRO A 69 18.25 44.33 -34.22
CA PRO A 69 17.60 45.04 -33.11
C PRO A 69 16.09 45.21 -33.28
N ASP A 70 15.58 45.22 -34.52
CA ASP A 70 14.14 45.33 -34.78
C ASP A 70 13.35 44.07 -34.39
N LYS A 71 13.99 42.90 -34.29
CA LYS A 71 13.35 41.66 -33.82
C LYS A 71 13.14 41.61 -32.30
N LEU A 72 13.76 42.52 -31.54
CA LEU A 72 13.59 42.64 -30.08
C LEU A 72 12.36 43.48 -29.69
N LYS A 73 11.64 44.07 -30.66
CA LYS A 73 10.57 45.04 -30.41
C LYS A 73 9.16 44.44 -30.33
N THR A 74 8.96 43.16 -30.66
CA THR A 74 7.61 42.65 -30.95
C THR A 74 7.12 41.50 -30.08
N ASP A 75 7.98 40.62 -29.55
CA ASP A 75 7.54 39.50 -28.70
C ASP A 75 8.48 39.29 -27.50
N PHE A 76 7.91 39.30 -26.28
CA PHE A 76 8.64 39.04 -25.04
C PHE A 76 8.25 37.68 -24.47
N LYS A 77 9.24 36.83 -24.19
CA LYS A 77 9.06 35.57 -23.47
C LYS A 77 9.70 35.69 -22.09
N PHE A 78 8.97 35.29 -21.06
CA PHE A 78 9.55 35.16 -19.73
C PHE A 78 10.53 34.00 -19.72
N ILE A 79 11.76 34.29 -19.27
CA ILE A 79 12.83 33.31 -19.18
C ILE A 79 13.32 33.31 -17.73
N THR A 80 13.37 32.14 -17.14
CA THR A 80 13.91 31.95 -15.80
C THR A 80 15.43 31.95 -15.87
N MET A 81 16.07 32.86 -15.14
CA MET A 81 17.52 32.88 -14.97
C MET A 81 17.87 32.67 -13.50
N VAL A 82 18.86 31.84 -13.23
CA VAL A 82 19.35 31.53 -11.90
C VAL A 82 20.46 32.51 -11.52
N ARG A 83 20.36 33.05 -10.31
CA ARG A 83 21.36 33.90 -9.67
C ARG A 83 22.01 33.14 -8.52
N ASN A 84 23.29 33.40 -8.26
CA ASN A 84 23.98 32.90 -7.08
C ASN A 84 23.58 33.70 -5.83
N ASP A 85 24.12 33.31 -4.67
CA ASP A 85 23.88 33.95 -3.37
C ASP A 85 24.35 35.42 -3.33
N GLU A 86 25.25 35.82 -4.24
CA GLU A 86 25.67 37.20 -4.44
C GLU A 86 24.75 37.99 -5.40
N TYR A 87 23.60 37.43 -5.77
CA TYR A 87 22.63 37.97 -6.74
C TYR A 87 23.21 38.19 -8.15
N LYS A 88 24.35 37.59 -8.47
CA LYS A 88 24.95 37.63 -9.81
C LYS A 88 24.41 36.47 -10.64
N LEU A 89 24.23 36.71 -11.94
CA LEU A 89 23.92 35.63 -12.87
C LEU A 89 25.06 34.61 -12.85
N VAL A 90 24.71 33.33 -12.77
CA VAL A 90 25.68 32.24 -12.82
C VAL A 90 26.16 32.10 -14.27
N LEU A 91 27.22 32.83 -14.63
CA LEU A 91 27.83 32.86 -15.96
C LEU A 91 29.28 32.39 -15.87
N LYS A 92 29.87 31.98 -16.99
CA LYS A 92 31.33 31.78 -17.07
C LYS A 92 32.06 33.11 -16.89
N ASP A 93 33.17 33.08 -16.14
CA ASP A 93 33.92 34.25 -15.63
C ASP A 93 34.29 35.30 -16.71
N ASP A 94 34.45 34.89 -17.97
CA ASP A 94 34.82 35.77 -19.09
C ASP A 94 33.73 36.77 -19.55
N HIS A 95 32.49 36.65 -19.07
CA HIS A 95 31.35 37.42 -19.60
C HIS A 95 30.92 38.64 -18.75
N MET A 96 31.55 38.89 -17.60
CA MET A 96 31.20 40.02 -16.71
C MET A 96 31.65 41.41 -17.23
N VAL A 97 32.34 41.52 -18.38
CA VAL A 97 33.05 42.75 -18.79
C VAL A 97 32.29 43.65 -19.80
N LYS A 98 31.14 43.24 -20.35
CA LYS A 98 30.56 43.92 -21.53
C LYS A 98 29.13 44.46 -21.38
N MET A 99 28.84 45.20 -20.30
CA MET A 99 27.63 46.04 -20.24
C MET A 99 27.86 47.40 -20.93
N PRO A 100 27.01 47.85 -21.87
CA PRO A 100 27.20 49.12 -22.58
C PRO A 100 26.99 50.34 -21.66
N LYS A 101 27.95 51.29 -21.69
CA LYS A 101 27.93 52.55 -20.90
C LYS A 101 27.33 53.76 -21.63
N LYS A 102 26.53 53.59 -22.69
CA LYS A 102 25.95 54.75 -23.41
C LYS A 102 24.44 54.59 -23.58
N LEU A 103 23.70 55.55 -23.03
CA LEU A 103 22.27 55.76 -23.22
C LEU A 103 22.00 56.47 -24.56
N PRO A 104 20.78 56.34 -25.15
CA PRO A 104 20.43 56.92 -26.45
C PRO A 104 20.39 58.45 -26.42
N ALA A 105 20.80 59.08 -27.52
CA ALA A 105 21.04 60.53 -27.65
C ALA A 105 19.81 61.37 -28.04
N ASP A 106 18.60 60.83 -27.94
CA ASP A 106 17.36 61.53 -28.31
C ASP A 106 16.40 61.55 -27.10
N SER A 107 16.56 62.53 -26.23
CA SER A 107 15.65 62.74 -25.09
C SER A 107 14.48 63.67 -25.47
N VAL A 108 13.38 63.60 -24.71
CA VAL A 108 12.26 64.55 -24.82
C VAL A 108 12.74 65.99 -24.66
N ASN A 109 13.79 66.22 -23.87
CA ASN A 109 14.38 67.54 -23.70
C ASN A 109 15.13 68.00 -24.95
N ASP A 110 15.82 67.10 -25.65
CA ASP A 110 16.49 67.42 -26.93
C ASP A 110 15.46 67.77 -28.01
N PHE A 111 14.32 67.10 -28.03
CA PHE A 111 13.21 67.46 -28.92
C PHE A 111 12.65 68.86 -28.61
N LYS A 112 12.41 69.16 -27.33
CA LYS A 112 11.94 70.50 -26.92
C LYS A 112 12.93 71.59 -27.29
N GLU A 113 14.22 71.34 -27.11
CA GLU A 113 15.27 72.30 -27.47
C GLU A 113 15.34 72.53 -28.98
N LYS A 114 15.26 71.47 -29.78
CA LYS A 114 15.19 71.58 -31.25
C LYS A 114 13.97 72.38 -31.71
N VAL A 115 12.80 72.15 -31.12
CA VAL A 115 11.57 72.88 -31.44
C VAL A 115 11.66 74.35 -31.03
N ARG A 116 12.20 74.64 -29.84
CA ARG A 116 12.44 76.01 -29.35
C ARG A 116 13.36 76.77 -30.32
N SER A 117 14.53 76.20 -30.62
CA SER A 117 15.51 76.82 -31.50
C SER A 117 14.98 77.07 -32.92
N ALA A 118 14.19 76.14 -33.48
CA ALA A 118 13.60 76.31 -34.81
C ALA A 118 12.57 77.46 -34.86
N VAL A 119 11.73 77.56 -33.82
CA VAL A 119 10.67 78.56 -33.72
C VAL A 119 11.25 79.94 -33.39
N GLU A 120 12.26 80.03 -32.53
CA GLU A 120 13.02 81.27 -32.26
C GLU A 120 13.72 81.78 -33.52
N SER A 121 14.37 80.88 -34.27
CA SER A 121 15.03 81.24 -35.54
C SER A 121 14.05 81.79 -36.58
N SER A 122 12.86 81.19 -36.67
CA SER A 122 11.82 81.65 -37.59
C SER A 122 11.25 83.01 -37.19
N LEU A 123 11.07 83.27 -35.88
CA LEU A 123 10.61 84.57 -35.40
C LEU A 123 11.65 85.66 -35.67
N MET A 124 12.93 85.38 -35.40
CA MET A 124 14.03 86.31 -35.71
C MET A 124 14.05 86.70 -37.19
N SER A 125 13.86 85.72 -38.09
CA SER A 125 13.77 86.00 -39.53
C SER A 125 12.56 86.87 -39.91
N VAL A 126 11.40 86.66 -39.28
CA VAL A 126 10.22 87.52 -39.51
C VAL A 126 10.46 88.95 -39.02
N ILE A 127 11.11 89.11 -37.87
CA ILE A 127 11.45 90.43 -37.31
C ILE A 127 12.46 91.16 -38.19
N GLU A 128 13.46 90.45 -38.70
CA GLU A 128 14.48 91.00 -39.60
C GLU A 128 13.83 91.50 -40.90
N ASN A 129 12.95 90.70 -41.51
CA ASN A 129 12.17 91.12 -42.69
C ASN A 129 11.26 92.34 -42.41
N LEU A 130 10.72 92.47 -41.19
CA LEU A 130 9.90 93.62 -40.81
C LEU A 130 10.72 94.91 -40.61
N LYS A 131 11.98 94.79 -40.19
CA LYS A 131 12.92 95.93 -40.10
C LYS A 131 13.32 96.43 -41.48
N ASP A 132 13.50 95.55 -42.46
CA ASP A 132 13.85 95.94 -43.84
C ASP A 132 12.74 96.78 -44.50
N ILE A 133 11.49 96.49 -44.19
CA ILE A 133 10.30 97.25 -44.66
C ILE A 133 10.22 98.65 -44.01
N GLN A 134 10.89 98.86 -42.86
CA GLN A 134 10.85 100.08 -42.06
C GLN A 134 11.82 101.18 -42.54
N SER A 135 12.54 100.96 -43.64
CA SER A 135 13.46 101.94 -44.27
C SER A 135 12.75 103.15 -44.91
N ASP A 136 11.43 103.24 -44.82
CA ASP A 136 10.58 104.28 -45.40
C ASP A 136 10.11 105.28 -44.31
N PRO A 137 10.48 106.58 -44.37
CA PRO A 137 10.29 107.55 -43.27
C PRO A 137 8.83 107.83 -42.88
N ASP A 138 7.86 107.53 -43.74
CA ASP A 138 6.44 107.90 -43.55
C ASP A 138 5.58 106.84 -42.83
N ARG A 139 6.17 105.72 -42.39
CA ARG A 139 5.46 104.64 -41.68
C ARG A 139 6.18 104.20 -40.40
N MET A 140 6.30 105.10 -39.42
CA MET A 140 6.68 104.70 -38.06
C MET A 140 5.52 103.95 -37.37
N LEU A 141 5.48 102.63 -37.54
CA LEU A 141 4.76 101.73 -36.63
C LEU A 141 5.65 101.41 -35.42
N ASN A 142 5.05 101.32 -34.24
CA ASN A 142 5.75 101.00 -32.98
C ASN A 142 6.16 99.51 -32.98
N LEU A 143 7.26 99.18 -33.67
CA LEU A 143 7.72 97.81 -33.90
C LEU A 143 8.07 97.07 -32.60
N ASP A 144 8.47 97.79 -31.56
CA ASP A 144 8.79 97.22 -30.25
C ASP A 144 7.56 96.61 -29.57
N ASP A 145 6.38 97.22 -29.71
CA ASP A 145 5.14 96.67 -29.14
C ASP A 145 4.71 95.40 -29.87
N ALA A 146 4.85 95.37 -31.20
CA ALA A 146 4.58 94.18 -32.02
C ALA A 146 5.56 93.06 -31.68
N HIS A 147 6.85 93.37 -31.53
CA HIS A 147 7.90 92.44 -31.13
C HIS A 147 7.61 91.82 -29.76
N ASN A 148 7.30 92.65 -28.77
CA ASN A 148 6.98 92.21 -27.41
C ASN A 148 5.65 91.42 -27.36
N PHE A 149 4.70 91.69 -28.24
CA PHE A 149 3.46 90.92 -28.34
C PHE A 149 3.68 89.54 -28.98
N LEU A 150 4.41 89.48 -30.11
CA LEU A 150 4.76 88.24 -30.81
C LEU A 150 5.62 87.33 -29.93
N GLY A 151 6.65 87.86 -29.27
CA GLY A 151 7.49 87.09 -28.34
C GLY A 151 6.69 86.51 -27.16
N ARG A 152 5.78 87.29 -26.58
CA ARG A 152 4.88 86.79 -25.51
C ARG A 152 3.94 85.68 -26.00
N GLN A 153 3.36 85.83 -27.19
CA GLN A 153 2.48 84.81 -27.76
C GLN A 153 3.22 83.54 -28.16
N GLN A 154 4.42 83.66 -28.71
CA GLN A 154 5.28 82.52 -29.04
C GLN A 154 5.66 81.74 -27.78
N ASN A 155 6.13 82.43 -26.74
CA ASN A 155 6.50 81.78 -25.48
C ASN A 155 5.32 81.04 -24.85
N LYS A 156 4.13 81.64 -24.86
CA LYS A 156 2.90 81.00 -24.38
C LYS A 156 2.59 79.73 -25.18
N LYS A 157 2.60 79.79 -26.52
CA LYS A 157 2.33 78.64 -27.38
C LYS A 157 3.39 77.54 -27.28
N MET A 158 4.65 77.92 -27.08
CA MET A 158 5.75 76.99 -26.84
C MET A 158 5.56 76.24 -25.51
N GLN A 159 5.13 76.95 -24.47
CA GLN A 159 4.86 76.37 -23.17
C GLN A 159 3.66 75.42 -23.21
N ASP A 160 2.55 75.81 -23.86
CA ASP A 160 1.38 74.94 -24.08
C ASP A 160 1.79 73.64 -24.81
N LEU A 161 2.63 73.74 -25.85
CA LEU A 161 3.11 72.59 -26.61
C LEU A 161 4.02 71.66 -25.77
N PHE A 162 4.92 72.24 -24.97
CA PHE A 162 5.77 71.44 -24.07
C PHE A 162 5.00 70.75 -22.96
N GLU A 163 3.91 71.35 -22.48
CA GLU A 163 3.00 70.73 -21.51
C GLU A 163 2.26 69.53 -22.12
N CYS A 164 1.79 69.66 -23.38
CA CYS A 164 1.25 68.53 -24.14
C CYS A 164 2.28 67.40 -24.33
N VAL A 165 3.51 67.74 -24.76
CA VAL A 165 4.59 66.75 -24.95
C VAL A 165 4.94 66.05 -23.65
N ASN A 166 5.00 66.77 -22.52
CA ASN A 166 5.19 66.18 -21.20
C ASN A 166 4.07 65.23 -20.81
N THR A 167 2.82 65.61 -21.06
CA THR A 167 1.66 64.77 -20.75
C THR A 167 1.68 63.48 -21.56
N LEU A 168 2.02 63.55 -22.85
CA LEU A 168 2.18 62.40 -23.74
C LEU A 168 3.36 61.50 -23.35
N ALA A 169 4.48 62.09 -22.93
CA ALA A 169 5.65 61.34 -22.47
C ALA A 169 5.34 60.58 -21.16
N ASN A 170 4.66 61.23 -20.22
CA ASN A 170 4.39 60.68 -18.89
C ASN A 170 3.17 59.74 -18.84
N ALA A 171 2.26 59.78 -19.83
CA ALA A 171 1.06 58.95 -19.86
C ALA A 171 1.37 57.44 -19.79
N LYS A 172 2.43 57.00 -20.46
CA LYS A 172 2.89 55.59 -20.45
C LYS A 172 3.51 55.19 -19.11
N ASP A 173 4.18 56.12 -18.43
CA ASP A 173 4.83 55.85 -17.14
C ASP A 173 3.79 55.60 -16.04
N THR A 174 2.69 56.34 -16.02
CA THR A 174 1.59 56.12 -15.04
C THR A 174 0.89 54.77 -15.18
N GLU A 175 0.67 54.28 -16.40
CA GLU A 175 0.05 52.98 -16.64
C GLU A 175 1.01 51.84 -16.27
N MET A 176 2.29 52.00 -16.62
CA MET A 176 3.35 51.06 -16.26
C MET A 176 3.53 50.99 -14.74
N ASP A 177 3.52 52.12 -14.03
CA ASP A 177 3.60 52.16 -12.56
C ASP A 177 2.41 51.44 -11.90
N ALA A 178 1.19 51.65 -12.41
CA ALA A 178 0.01 50.94 -11.91
C ALA A 178 0.10 49.42 -12.14
N GLN A 179 0.68 48.99 -13.28
CA GLN A 179 0.93 47.58 -13.56
C GLN A 179 2.02 47.00 -12.64
N ILE A 180 3.11 47.74 -12.41
CA ILE A 180 4.18 47.35 -11.48
C ILE A 180 3.63 47.14 -10.07
N VAL A 181 2.78 48.05 -9.57
CA VAL A 181 2.16 47.92 -8.24
C VAL A 181 1.26 46.68 -8.16
N ARG A 182 0.48 46.38 -9.21
CA ARG A 182 -0.33 45.14 -9.27
C ARG A 182 0.55 43.90 -9.23
N MET A 183 1.61 43.85 -10.05
CA MET A 183 2.55 42.73 -10.06
C MET A 183 3.27 42.57 -8.72
N GLN A 184 3.66 43.66 -8.06
CA GLN A 184 4.27 43.62 -6.73
C GLN A 184 3.31 43.03 -5.68
N LYS A 185 2.02 43.39 -5.74
CA LYS A 185 0.99 42.84 -4.86
C LYS A 185 0.81 41.33 -5.08
N GLU A 186 0.69 40.88 -6.34
CA GLU A 186 0.58 39.46 -6.68
C GLU A 186 1.83 38.67 -6.22
N ILE A 187 3.03 39.21 -6.41
CA ILE A 187 4.27 38.61 -5.92
C ILE A 187 4.23 38.46 -4.39
N GLN A 188 3.70 39.47 -3.67
CA GLN A 188 3.65 39.43 -2.22
C GLN A 188 2.59 38.46 -1.69
N GLU A 189 1.46 38.33 -2.36
CA GLU A 189 0.45 37.30 -2.09
C GLU A 189 1.01 35.89 -2.37
N GLY A 190 1.71 35.72 -3.49
CA GLY A 190 2.41 34.47 -3.83
C GLY A 190 3.46 34.08 -2.77
N LYS A 191 4.24 35.03 -2.26
CA LYS A 191 5.19 34.79 -1.16
C LYS A 191 4.50 34.32 0.13
N LYS A 192 3.35 34.93 0.49
CA LYS A 192 2.58 34.51 1.68
C LYS A 192 2.00 33.10 1.52
N ALA A 193 1.49 32.79 0.32
CA ALA A 193 0.98 31.46 0.01
C ALA A 193 2.10 30.40 0.08
N LEU A 194 3.28 30.72 -0.47
CA LEU A 194 4.47 29.86 -0.40
C LEU A 194 4.89 29.60 1.05
N GLN A 195 5.05 30.64 1.87
CA GLN A 195 5.40 30.47 3.29
C GLN A 195 4.38 29.61 4.04
N THR A 196 3.09 29.76 3.73
CA THR A 196 2.02 28.95 4.35
C THR A 196 2.14 27.49 3.92
N ALA A 197 2.42 27.22 2.66
CA ALA A 197 2.63 25.87 2.14
C ALA A 197 3.89 25.23 2.71
N GLU A 198 5.00 25.96 2.81
CA GLU A 198 6.24 25.52 3.44
C GLU A 198 6.03 25.17 4.92
N LYS A 199 5.29 25.99 5.66
CA LYS A 199 4.94 25.71 7.06
C LYS A 199 4.13 24.41 7.19
N LYS A 200 3.09 24.25 6.36
CA LYS A 200 2.29 23.01 6.33
C LYS A 200 3.14 21.79 5.96
N LEU A 201 4.08 21.95 5.03
CA LEU A 201 5.01 20.87 4.66
C LEU A 201 5.91 20.48 5.83
N THR A 202 6.42 21.45 6.59
CA THR A 202 7.24 21.17 7.79
C THR A 202 6.44 20.48 8.89
N GLU A 203 5.19 20.89 9.11
CA GLU A 203 4.28 20.26 10.08
C GLU A 203 3.96 18.82 9.67
N LEU A 204 3.61 18.59 8.40
CA LEU A 204 3.36 17.24 7.87
C LEU A 204 4.59 16.33 7.96
N LYS A 205 5.79 16.86 7.69
CA LYS A 205 7.04 16.10 7.86
C LYS A 205 7.26 15.71 9.32
N ALA A 206 7.03 16.62 10.27
CA ALA A 206 7.17 16.32 11.70
C ALA A 206 6.17 15.25 12.16
N ILE A 207 4.91 15.34 11.72
CA ILE A 207 3.89 14.34 12.01
C ILE A 207 4.30 12.98 11.44
N HIS A 208 4.69 12.93 10.17
CA HIS A 208 5.08 11.68 9.52
C HIS A 208 6.29 11.02 10.18
N THR A 209 7.29 11.81 10.59
CA THR A 209 8.44 11.30 11.36
C THR A 209 8.00 10.72 12.70
N SER A 210 7.11 11.41 13.44
CA SER A 210 6.60 10.91 14.72
C SER A 210 5.76 9.62 14.56
N GLU A 211 4.99 9.50 13.49
CA GLU A 211 4.21 8.28 13.19
C GLU A 211 5.11 7.10 12.84
N LEU A 212 6.18 7.34 12.05
CA LEU A 212 7.18 6.32 11.74
C LEU A 212 7.91 5.84 12.99
N GLU A 213 8.36 6.76 13.85
CA GLU A 213 9.01 6.41 15.13
C GLU A 213 8.09 5.59 16.05
N ALA A 214 6.80 5.94 16.11
CA ALA A 214 5.81 5.18 16.87
C ALA A 214 5.59 3.78 16.29
N LEU A 215 5.52 3.64 14.96
CA LEU A 215 5.34 2.36 14.29
C LEU A 215 6.58 1.46 14.46
N GLU A 216 7.78 2.02 14.32
CA GLU A 216 9.05 1.32 14.54
C GLU A 216 9.14 0.81 15.98
N LYS A 217 8.73 1.63 16.95
CA LYS A 217 8.68 1.24 18.36
C LYS A 217 7.71 0.09 18.61
N ASP A 218 6.47 0.18 18.11
CA ASP A 218 5.45 -0.87 18.28
C ASP A 218 5.89 -2.20 17.63
N LEU A 219 6.46 -2.13 16.41
CA LEU A 219 7.00 -3.31 15.74
C LEU A 219 8.14 -3.95 16.51
N LYS A 220 9.03 -3.14 17.10
CA LYS A 220 10.15 -3.63 17.92
C LYS A 220 9.63 -4.30 19.18
N GLU A 221 8.73 -3.65 19.93
CA GLU A 221 8.14 -4.21 21.15
C GLU A 221 7.40 -5.52 20.87
N LYS A 222 6.64 -5.59 19.77
CA LYS A 222 5.97 -6.82 19.34
C LYS A 222 6.94 -7.94 18.98
N THR A 223 8.01 -7.61 18.26
CA THR A 223 9.04 -8.58 17.85
C THR A 223 9.81 -9.11 19.06
N ASP A 224 10.14 -8.24 20.01
CA ASP A 224 10.81 -8.61 21.26
C ASP A 224 9.91 -9.51 22.11
N ALA A 225 8.62 -9.20 22.23
CA ALA A 225 7.64 -10.03 22.93
C ALA A 225 7.48 -11.42 22.29
N ASP A 226 7.38 -11.50 20.96
CA ASP A 226 7.31 -12.76 20.23
C ASP A 226 8.60 -13.58 20.39
N THR A 227 9.76 -12.92 20.38
CA THR A 227 11.06 -13.57 20.59
C THR A 227 11.15 -14.16 22.00
N MET A 228 10.78 -13.39 23.03
CA MET A 228 10.75 -13.86 24.41
C MET A 228 9.78 -15.04 24.60
N LYS A 229 8.63 -15.01 23.93
CA LYS A 229 7.66 -16.13 23.95
C LYS A 229 8.25 -17.40 23.34
N ARG A 230 8.94 -17.29 22.20
CA ARG A 230 9.62 -18.43 21.55
C ARG A 230 10.75 -18.97 22.42
N GLU A 231 11.55 -18.11 23.03
CA GLU A 231 12.64 -18.51 23.93
C GLU A 231 12.11 -19.28 25.15
N ASN A 232 11.02 -18.79 25.75
CA ASN A 232 10.36 -19.49 26.85
C ASN A 232 9.84 -20.88 26.44
N GLN A 233 9.23 -21.00 25.25
CA GLN A 233 8.79 -22.30 24.71
C GLN A 233 9.95 -23.25 24.45
N ILE A 234 11.06 -22.74 23.89
CA ILE A 234 12.28 -23.53 23.66
C ILE A 234 12.86 -24.02 24.99
N ALA A 235 12.91 -23.16 26.01
CA ALA A 235 13.39 -23.52 27.33
C ALA A 235 12.51 -24.62 27.97
N GLU A 236 11.19 -24.52 27.84
CA GLU A 236 10.25 -25.54 28.33
C GLU A 236 10.42 -26.88 27.60
N MET A 237 10.50 -26.85 26.26
CA MET A 237 10.73 -28.05 25.44
C MET A 237 12.05 -28.73 25.77
N ASN A 238 13.13 -27.96 25.94
CA ASN A 238 14.43 -28.48 26.35
C ASN A 238 14.37 -29.12 27.74
N ARG A 239 13.58 -28.58 28.67
CA ARG A 239 13.36 -29.18 29.99
C ARG A 239 12.60 -30.50 29.90
N LYS A 240 11.57 -30.58 29.06
CA LYS A 240 10.82 -31.82 28.80
C LYS A 240 11.72 -32.89 28.16
N LEU A 241 12.53 -32.49 27.18
CA LEU A 241 13.47 -33.38 26.50
C LEU A 241 14.48 -33.99 27.48
N ARG A 242 15.13 -33.16 28.32
CA ARG A 242 16.04 -33.66 29.38
C ARG A 242 15.35 -34.60 30.37
N ASN A 243 14.08 -34.37 30.68
CA ASN A 243 13.34 -35.26 31.58
C ASN A 243 13.04 -36.61 30.92
N LEU A 244 12.68 -36.61 29.62
CA LEU A 244 12.46 -37.82 28.84
C LEU A 244 13.75 -38.61 28.65
N GLU A 245 14.87 -37.95 28.38
CA GLU A 245 16.20 -38.59 28.33
C GLU A 245 16.52 -39.30 29.65
N LYS A 246 16.33 -38.63 30.79
CA LYS A 246 16.52 -39.25 32.12
C LYS A 246 15.58 -40.44 32.36
N GLN A 247 14.34 -40.39 31.88
CA GLN A 247 13.42 -41.53 31.99
C GLN A 247 13.85 -42.69 31.09
N HIS A 248 14.28 -42.38 29.87
CA HIS A 248 14.82 -43.36 28.93
C HIS A 248 16.04 -44.07 29.52
N ASP A 249 16.99 -43.33 30.10
CA ASP A 249 18.17 -43.93 30.74
C ASP A 249 17.79 -44.83 31.92
N LYS A 250 16.82 -44.42 32.74
CA LYS A 250 16.29 -45.28 33.82
C LYS A 250 15.67 -46.56 33.28
N LEU A 251 14.80 -46.46 32.27
CA LEU A 251 14.16 -47.62 31.65
C LEU A 251 15.19 -48.55 31.02
N LYS A 252 16.20 -48.01 30.33
CA LYS A 252 17.30 -48.76 29.76
C LYS A 252 18.04 -49.55 30.84
N THR A 253 18.34 -48.91 31.98
CA THR A 253 19.01 -49.56 33.10
C THR A 253 18.16 -50.68 33.71
N THR A 254 16.86 -50.44 33.92
CA THR A 254 15.91 -51.45 34.40
C THR A 254 15.79 -52.63 33.44
N LEU A 255 15.76 -52.38 32.14
CA LEU A 255 15.62 -53.42 31.12
C LEU A 255 16.89 -54.29 31.07
N GLN A 256 18.07 -53.68 31.21
CA GLN A 256 19.32 -54.40 31.33
C GLN A 256 19.33 -55.30 32.58
N GLN A 257 18.93 -54.76 33.74
CA GLN A 257 18.83 -55.54 34.97
C GLN A 257 17.85 -56.72 34.85
N ASN A 258 16.66 -56.50 34.28
CA ASN A 258 15.69 -57.57 34.04
C ASN A 258 16.23 -58.64 33.09
N THR A 259 17.05 -58.25 32.11
CA THR A 259 17.68 -59.19 31.17
C THR A 259 18.70 -60.08 31.89
N GLU A 260 19.50 -59.48 32.77
CA GLU A 260 20.45 -60.20 33.63
C GLU A 260 19.73 -61.15 34.61
N GLU A 261 18.65 -60.69 35.25
CA GLU A 261 17.81 -61.53 36.13
C GLU A 261 17.15 -62.69 35.37
N CYS A 262 16.66 -62.45 34.14
CA CYS A 262 16.09 -63.51 33.30
C CYS A 262 17.14 -64.55 32.89
N SER A 263 18.36 -64.12 32.55
CA SER A 263 19.49 -65.02 32.27
C SER A 263 19.84 -65.86 33.50
N HIS A 264 19.87 -65.24 34.69
CA HIS A 264 20.09 -65.95 35.94
C HIS A 264 18.99 -67.00 36.22
N GLY A 265 17.72 -66.62 36.06
CA GLY A 265 16.58 -67.53 36.20
C GLY A 265 16.61 -68.68 35.19
N GLN A 266 17.07 -68.45 33.95
CA GLN A 266 17.28 -69.51 32.96
C GLN A 266 18.38 -70.48 33.41
N THR A 267 19.50 -69.99 33.95
CA THR A 267 20.54 -70.88 34.49
C THR A 267 20.07 -71.67 35.70
N GLU A 268 19.27 -71.09 36.59
CA GLU A 268 18.70 -71.78 37.74
C GLU A 268 17.68 -72.85 37.31
N LYS A 269 16.80 -72.52 36.36
CA LYS A 269 15.88 -73.49 35.74
C LYS A 269 16.63 -74.68 35.14
N ALA A 270 17.76 -74.44 34.45
CA ALA A 270 18.57 -75.51 33.89
C ALA A 270 19.14 -76.45 34.97
N LYS A 271 19.61 -75.89 36.10
CA LYS A 271 20.07 -76.69 37.25
C LYS A 271 18.95 -77.52 37.85
N LEU A 272 17.79 -76.92 38.09
CA LEU A 272 16.63 -77.62 38.64
C LEU A 272 16.13 -78.76 37.73
N LEU A 273 16.18 -78.57 36.40
CA LEU A 273 15.84 -79.64 35.45
C LEU A 273 16.82 -80.83 35.54
N ASP A 274 18.11 -80.55 35.76
CA ASP A 274 19.13 -81.58 35.91
C ASP A 274 18.99 -82.32 37.26
N GLU A 275 18.69 -81.60 38.34
CA GLU A 275 18.34 -82.18 39.64
C GLU A 275 17.07 -83.04 39.57
N LEU A 276 16.03 -82.58 38.88
CA LEU A 276 14.80 -83.33 38.66
C LEU A 276 15.08 -84.63 37.89
N LYS A 277 15.93 -84.56 36.86
CA LYS A 277 16.35 -85.73 36.09
C LYS A 277 17.09 -86.74 36.98
N ASN A 278 18.04 -86.29 37.79
CA ASN A 278 18.73 -87.16 38.76
C ASN A 278 17.76 -87.80 39.76
N CYS A 279 16.78 -87.04 40.27
CA CYS A 279 15.76 -87.57 41.16
C CYS A 279 14.89 -88.64 40.47
N LYS A 280 14.48 -88.39 39.22
CA LYS A 280 13.73 -89.36 38.41
C LYS A 280 14.51 -90.65 38.18
N ASP A 281 15.81 -90.54 37.88
CA ASP A 281 16.69 -91.70 37.70
C ASP A 281 16.85 -92.49 39.01
N ASN A 282 16.96 -91.79 40.15
CA ASN A 282 16.98 -92.41 41.49
C ASN A 282 15.66 -93.14 41.82
N ILE A 283 14.51 -92.53 41.51
CA ILE A 283 13.19 -93.16 41.69
C ILE A 283 13.07 -94.40 40.81
N GLN A 284 13.51 -94.35 39.54
CA GLN A 284 13.54 -95.54 38.68
C GLN A 284 14.43 -96.65 39.25
N ALA A 285 15.59 -96.31 39.80
CA ALA A 285 16.48 -97.28 40.44
C ALA A 285 15.84 -97.92 41.68
N LEU A 286 15.15 -97.12 42.52
CA LEU A 286 14.41 -97.61 43.68
C LEU A 286 13.22 -98.49 43.27
N ASN A 287 12.46 -98.10 42.25
CA ASN A 287 11.35 -98.92 41.72
C ASN A 287 11.84 -100.27 41.21
N LYS A 288 13.02 -100.35 40.56
CA LYS A 288 13.63 -101.63 40.17
C LYS A 288 13.98 -102.50 41.38
N LYS A 289 14.48 -101.89 42.46
CA LYS A 289 14.76 -102.60 43.73
C LYS A 289 13.46 -103.08 44.39
N LEU A 290 12.41 -102.26 44.38
CA LEU A 290 11.11 -102.59 44.92
C LEU A 290 10.49 -103.78 44.16
N THR A 291 10.47 -103.74 42.82
CA THR A 291 9.97 -104.87 42.01
C THR A 291 10.78 -106.15 42.25
N HIS A 292 12.10 -106.04 42.48
CA HIS A 292 12.90 -107.20 42.86
C HIS A 292 12.49 -107.77 44.24
N ALA A 293 12.27 -106.91 45.24
CA ALA A 293 11.82 -107.30 46.57
C ALA A 293 10.39 -107.87 46.56
N GLU A 294 9.48 -107.30 45.77
CA GLU A 294 8.12 -107.83 45.57
C GLU A 294 8.13 -109.23 44.95
N ASN A 295 9.02 -109.46 43.97
CA ASN A 295 9.20 -110.78 43.37
C ASN A 295 9.75 -111.80 44.39
N GLN A 296 10.67 -111.39 45.27
CA GLN A 296 11.18 -112.24 46.36
C GLN A 296 10.06 -112.57 47.37
N LEU A 297 9.27 -111.57 47.78
CA LEU A 297 8.14 -111.77 48.71
C LEU A 297 7.08 -112.71 48.12
N ASN A 298 6.79 -112.59 46.82
CA ASN A 298 5.87 -113.50 46.15
C ASN A 298 6.40 -114.94 46.09
N HIS A 299 7.71 -115.13 45.98
CA HIS A 299 8.33 -116.46 46.08
C HIS A 299 8.16 -117.06 47.48
N GLU A 300 8.41 -116.28 48.54
CA GLU A 300 8.20 -116.70 49.93
C GLU A 300 6.72 -116.98 50.26
N LYS A 301 5.79 -116.18 49.72
CA LYS A 301 4.34 -116.43 49.88
C LYS A 301 3.90 -117.74 49.24
N LYS A 302 4.47 -118.12 48.10
CA LYS A 302 4.20 -119.40 47.43
C LYS A 302 4.67 -120.58 48.30
N ASP A 303 5.87 -120.47 48.86
CA ASP A 303 6.46 -121.46 49.78
C ASP A 303 5.64 -121.63 51.08
N LYS A 304 5.04 -120.54 51.56
CA LYS A 304 4.10 -120.56 52.70
C LYS A 304 2.76 -121.24 52.34
N HIS A 305 2.24 -121.01 51.14
CA HIS A 305 0.95 -121.59 50.72
C HIS A 305 1.02 -123.11 50.62
N GLU A 306 2.13 -123.67 50.11
CA GLU A 306 2.37 -125.11 50.04
C GLU A 306 2.43 -125.78 51.43
N LYS A 307 2.90 -125.06 52.46
CA LYS A 307 2.87 -125.51 53.86
C LYS A 307 1.47 -125.39 54.50
N ASN A 308 0.66 -124.41 54.08
CA ASN A 308 -0.70 -124.20 54.59
C ASN A 308 -1.70 -125.24 54.07
N ASP A 309 -1.53 -125.71 52.82
CA ASP A 309 -2.34 -126.78 52.23
C ASP A 309 -2.14 -128.15 52.92
N THR A 310 -1.01 -128.30 53.63
CA THR A 310 -0.72 -129.49 54.46
C THR A 310 -1.44 -129.41 55.82
N ILE A 311 -1.78 -128.22 56.31
CA ILE A 311 -2.50 -127.97 57.57
C ILE A 311 -4.03 -128.09 57.35
N GLN A 312 -4.55 -127.57 56.23
CA GLN A 312 -5.99 -127.69 55.89
C GLN A 312 -6.49 -129.13 55.74
N LYS A 313 -5.62 -130.10 55.40
CA LYS A 313 -5.99 -131.53 55.37
C LYS A 313 -6.17 -132.16 56.76
N LEU A 314 -5.60 -131.56 57.81
CA LEU A 314 -5.73 -132.02 59.21
C LEU A 314 -6.88 -131.31 59.95
N GLU A 315 -7.34 -130.15 59.47
CA GLU A 315 -8.50 -129.41 60.02
C GLU A 315 -9.85 -129.99 59.56
N VAL A 316 -9.89 -130.69 58.41
CA VAL A 316 -11.11 -131.34 57.87
C VAL A 316 -11.54 -132.60 58.64
N GLU A 317 -10.66 -133.23 59.42
CA GLU A 317 -10.99 -134.39 60.26
C GLU A 317 -11.59 -134.02 61.64
N LEU A 318 -11.50 -132.75 62.07
CA LEU A 318 -11.95 -132.28 63.39
C LEU A 318 -13.33 -131.60 63.41
N GLU A 319 -13.83 -131.11 62.28
CA GLU A 319 -15.06 -130.30 62.23
C GLU A 319 -16.35 -131.12 61.95
N LYS A 320 -16.23 -132.41 61.59
CA LYS A 320 -17.39 -133.23 61.22
C LYS A 320 -18.15 -133.86 62.42
N TYR A 321 -17.62 -133.77 63.65
CA TYR A 321 -18.29 -134.22 64.88
C TYR A 321 -18.93 -133.09 65.72
N LYS A 322 -19.04 -131.88 65.18
CA LYS A 322 -19.93 -130.80 65.67
C LYS A 322 -21.13 -130.64 64.73
N LYS A 323 -21.87 -131.73 64.49
CA LYS A 323 -23.12 -131.95 65.25
C LYS A 323 -24.09 -130.79 65.00
N GLU A 324 -25.06 -130.97 64.12
CA GLU A 324 -26.36 -131.50 64.57
C GLU A 324 -26.85 -130.80 65.85
N LEU A 325 -27.09 -129.48 65.82
CA LEU A 325 -28.02 -128.83 66.76
C LEU A 325 -28.34 -127.38 66.38
N GLU A 326 -29.02 -127.14 65.24
CA GLU A 326 -30.03 -126.07 65.14
C GLU A 326 -30.61 -125.99 63.73
N GLU A 327 -31.49 -126.95 63.45
CA GLU A 327 -32.67 -126.70 62.64
C GLU A 327 -33.67 -125.87 63.45
N ALA A 328 -34.19 -124.79 62.86
CA ALA A 328 -35.62 -124.40 62.80
C ALA A 328 -35.73 -122.88 62.51
N LEU A 329 -36.04 -122.38 61.31
CA LEU A 329 -37.30 -122.43 60.52
C LEU A 329 -37.75 -120.96 60.24
N GLN A 330 -37.80 -120.53 58.96
CA GLN A 330 -39.01 -120.10 58.19
C GLN A 330 -39.73 -118.79 58.65
N ALA A 331 -40.54 -118.06 57.87
CA ALA A 331 -40.77 -117.77 56.46
C ALA A 331 -41.78 -116.59 56.40
N LYS A 332 -41.79 -115.83 55.29
CA LYS A 332 -42.75 -114.79 54.78
C LYS A 332 -44.26 -115.23 54.78
N PRO A 333 -45.31 -114.50 54.26
CA PRO A 333 -45.52 -113.11 53.70
C PRO A 333 -46.90 -112.39 54.05
N THR A 334 -47.16 -111.23 53.39
CA THR A 334 -48.35 -110.34 53.04
C THR A 334 -49.65 -110.99 52.46
N PRO A 335 -50.72 -110.32 51.87
CA PRO A 335 -51.28 -108.91 51.76
C PRO A 335 -52.87 -108.70 51.76
N GLU A 336 -53.35 -107.42 51.63
CA GLU A 336 -54.55 -106.82 50.90
C GLU A 336 -56.04 -107.26 51.14
N GLN A 337 -57.18 -106.53 50.90
CA GLN A 337 -57.62 -105.20 50.35
C GLN A 337 -59.14 -104.94 50.65
N HIS A 338 -59.65 -103.70 50.40
CA HIS A 338 -60.88 -103.28 49.64
C HIS A 338 -61.90 -102.23 50.23
N ASN A 339 -62.08 -101.12 49.46
CA ASN A 339 -63.23 -100.22 49.06
C ASN A 339 -64.59 -100.19 49.82
N HIS A 340 -65.47 -99.15 49.81
CA HIS A 340 -65.87 -98.18 48.77
C HIS A 340 -66.77 -97.00 49.28
N GLU A 341 -67.00 -96.02 48.38
CA GLU A 341 -68.23 -95.26 48.11
C GLU A 341 -68.37 -93.78 48.56
N LYS A 342 -68.38 -92.90 47.54
CA LYS A 342 -68.28 -91.45 47.59
C LYS A 342 -68.84 -90.86 46.29
N GLU A 343 -70.16 -90.61 46.13
CA GLU A 343 -70.55 -89.78 44.96
C GLU A 343 -71.88 -88.99 44.94
N LEU A 344 -72.91 -89.28 45.73
CA LEU A 344 -74.23 -88.66 45.49
C LEU A 344 -74.55 -87.33 46.21
N LYS A 345 -73.66 -86.78 47.04
CA LYS A 345 -73.89 -85.50 47.74
C LYS A 345 -73.38 -84.25 46.99
N LYS A 346 -72.89 -84.40 45.76
CA LYS A 346 -72.08 -83.37 45.06
C LYS A 346 -72.85 -82.16 44.49
N GLU A 347 -74.13 -82.25 44.11
CA GLU A 347 -74.72 -81.22 43.23
C GLU A 347 -75.71 -80.24 43.91
N VAL A 348 -76.45 -80.65 44.95
CA VAL A 348 -77.30 -79.72 45.74
C VAL A 348 -76.45 -78.74 46.58
N HIS A 349 -75.23 -79.18 46.88
CA HIS A 349 -74.14 -78.40 47.46
C HIS A 349 -73.76 -77.16 46.63
N LYS A 350 -74.07 -77.13 45.33
CA LYS A 350 -73.43 -76.23 44.38
C LYS A 350 -74.04 -74.84 44.26
N LEU A 351 -75.34 -74.68 44.49
CA LEU A 351 -76.05 -73.40 44.34
C LEU A 351 -76.29 -72.69 45.69
N LYS A 352 -76.49 -73.45 46.77
CA LYS A 352 -76.40 -72.92 48.14
C LYS A 352 -74.98 -72.47 48.46
N GLY A 353 -74.00 -73.22 47.92
CA GLY A 353 -72.60 -72.84 47.90
C GLY A 353 -72.36 -71.46 47.29
N LYS A 354 -73.01 -71.02 46.21
CA LYS A 354 -72.62 -69.75 45.56
C LYS A 354 -72.98 -68.48 46.33
N VAL A 355 -74.09 -68.44 47.06
CA VAL A 355 -74.51 -67.26 47.85
C VAL A 355 -73.86 -67.28 49.23
N GLU A 356 -73.76 -68.45 49.87
CA GLU A 356 -72.90 -68.62 51.05
C GLU A 356 -71.44 -68.32 50.71
N ASN A 357 -70.98 -68.59 49.48
CA ASN A 357 -69.61 -68.27 49.06
C ASN A 357 -69.38 -66.77 48.93
N LEU A 358 -70.33 -65.95 48.49
CA LEU A 358 -70.12 -64.50 48.37
C LEU A 358 -70.18 -63.80 49.74
N GLU A 359 -71.04 -64.26 50.65
CA GLU A 359 -71.09 -63.76 52.03
C GLU A 359 -69.88 -64.27 52.83
N LYS A 360 -69.45 -65.52 52.59
CA LYS A 360 -68.15 -66.02 53.05
C LYS A 360 -67.02 -65.21 52.46
N GLU A 361 -67.00 -64.90 51.16
CA GLU A 361 -65.92 -64.12 50.55
C GLU A 361 -65.81 -62.74 51.19
N LYS A 362 -66.93 -62.06 51.47
CA LYS A 362 -66.92 -60.78 52.19
C LYS A 362 -66.38 -60.93 53.62
N GLN A 363 -66.82 -61.95 54.35
CA GLN A 363 -66.31 -62.22 55.70
C GLN A 363 -64.83 -62.67 55.67
N GLU A 364 -64.43 -63.44 54.67
CA GLU A 364 -63.07 -63.86 54.37
C GLU A 364 -62.21 -62.67 53.99
N PHE A 365 -62.73 -61.64 53.32
CA PHE A 365 -61.99 -60.41 53.06
C PHE A 365 -61.80 -59.58 54.33
N ILE A 366 -62.80 -59.50 55.20
CA ILE A 366 -62.65 -58.83 56.51
C ILE A 366 -61.63 -59.58 57.36
N THR A 367 -61.76 -60.91 57.48
CA THR A 367 -60.80 -61.76 58.16
C THR A 367 -59.42 -61.70 57.48
N GLN A 368 -59.33 -61.58 56.15
CA GLN A 368 -58.06 -61.37 55.45
C GLN A 368 -57.44 -60.02 55.78
N VAL A 369 -58.23 -58.96 55.95
CA VAL A 369 -57.70 -57.65 56.34
C VAL A 369 -57.20 -57.68 57.79
N GLU A 370 -57.94 -58.31 58.70
CA GLU A 370 -57.50 -58.52 60.09
C GLU A 370 -56.27 -59.43 60.15
N GLN A 371 -56.24 -60.52 59.37
CA GLN A 371 -55.10 -61.41 59.23
C GLN A 371 -53.89 -60.68 58.63
N LEU A 372 -54.09 -59.83 57.62
CA LEU A 372 -53.01 -59.02 57.05
C LEU A 372 -52.48 -57.99 58.06
N GLN A 373 -53.32 -57.45 58.93
CA GLN A 373 -52.88 -56.58 60.03
C GLN A 373 -52.09 -57.35 61.09
N GLU A 374 -52.53 -58.56 61.45
CA GLU A 374 -51.75 -59.46 62.32
C GLU A 374 -50.43 -59.88 61.65
N ASP A 375 -50.44 -60.21 60.37
CA ASP A 375 -49.27 -60.59 59.59
C ASP A 375 -48.28 -59.42 59.48
N ILE A 376 -48.75 -58.18 59.39
CA ILE A 376 -47.88 -56.99 59.46
C ILE A 376 -47.23 -56.88 60.84
N GLN A 377 -47.98 -57.08 61.94
CA GLN A 377 -47.40 -57.08 63.28
C GLN A 377 -46.42 -58.24 63.50
N VAL A 378 -46.71 -59.42 62.95
CA VAL A 378 -45.82 -60.58 62.97
C VAL A 378 -44.59 -60.30 62.12
N MET A 379 -44.73 -59.70 60.94
CA MET A 379 -43.62 -59.27 60.09
C MET A 379 -42.72 -58.25 60.80
N ASP A 380 -43.29 -57.32 61.56
CA ASP A 380 -42.49 -56.38 62.35
C ASP A 380 -41.75 -57.08 63.49
N LYS A 381 -42.39 -58.04 64.18
CA LYS A 381 -41.70 -58.89 65.16
C LYS A 381 -40.61 -59.74 64.52
N LEU A 382 -40.86 -60.29 63.33
CA LEU A 382 -39.88 -61.05 62.55
C LEU A 382 -38.73 -60.16 62.07
N ARG A 383 -38.99 -58.92 61.67
CA ARG A 383 -37.94 -57.93 61.32
C ARG A 383 -37.04 -57.64 62.52
N HIS A 384 -37.62 -57.39 63.69
CA HIS A 384 -36.83 -57.24 64.93
C HIS A 384 -36.07 -58.51 65.25
N ARG A 385 -36.70 -59.68 65.11
CA ARG A 385 -36.03 -60.97 65.33
C ARG A 385 -34.91 -61.23 64.33
N ILE A 386 -35.05 -60.83 63.07
CA ILE A 386 -34.00 -60.91 62.04
C ILE A 386 -32.84 -60.00 62.43
N HIS A 387 -33.11 -58.76 62.83
CA HIS A 387 -32.08 -57.85 63.29
C HIS A 387 -31.33 -58.42 64.51
N ASP A 388 -32.05 -58.93 65.51
CA ASP A 388 -31.46 -59.58 66.69
C ASP A 388 -30.61 -60.81 66.28
N LEU A 389 -31.09 -61.61 65.33
CA LEU A 389 -30.36 -62.77 64.81
C LEU A 389 -29.14 -62.37 63.96
N GLU A 390 -29.19 -61.25 63.22
CA GLU A 390 -28.06 -60.70 62.46
C GLU A 390 -26.97 -60.13 63.37
N GLU A 391 -27.37 -59.51 64.48
CA GLU A 391 -26.46 -59.08 65.54
C GLU A 391 -25.86 -60.28 66.28
N GLU A 392 -26.68 -61.26 66.67
CA GLU A 392 -26.21 -62.53 67.24
C GLU A 392 -25.27 -63.28 66.27
N ASN A 393 -25.55 -63.29 64.97
CA ASN A 393 -24.67 -63.88 63.95
C ASN A 393 -23.33 -63.14 63.84
N ARG A 394 -23.33 -61.80 63.91
CA ARG A 394 -22.09 -61.02 63.90
C ARG A 394 -21.23 -61.35 65.12
N ASP A 395 -21.85 -61.48 66.29
CA ASP A 395 -21.17 -61.87 67.53
C ASP A 395 -20.67 -63.31 67.48
N LEU A 396 -21.47 -64.24 66.95
CA LEU A 396 -21.07 -65.64 66.76
C LEU A 396 -19.93 -65.77 65.75
N LEU A 397 -19.96 -65.05 64.63
CA LEU A 397 -18.86 -65.00 63.65
C LEU A 397 -17.58 -64.40 64.26
N ALA A 398 -17.71 -63.36 65.10
CA ALA A 398 -16.58 -62.81 65.84
C ALA A 398 -16.00 -63.83 66.82
N ARG A 399 -16.86 -64.55 67.58
CA ARG A 399 -16.44 -65.63 68.48
C ARG A 399 -15.84 -66.81 67.75
N GLU A 400 -16.40 -67.23 66.62
CA GLU A 400 -15.88 -68.29 65.77
C GLU A 400 -14.51 -67.91 65.22
N LYS A 401 -14.34 -66.66 64.76
CA LYS A 401 -13.04 -66.13 64.35
C LYS A 401 -12.01 -66.21 65.47
N THR A 402 -12.37 -65.80 66.68
CA THR A 402 -11.48 -65.92 67.86
C THR A 402 -11.24 -67.38 68.26
N ALA A 403 -12.22 -68.27 68.12
CA ALA A 403 -12.06 -69.70 68.38
C ALA A 403 -11.13 -70.35 67.34
N LEU A 404 -11.28 -70.04 66.05
CA LEU A 404 -10.40 -70.46 64.97
C LEU A 404 -8.97 -69.95 65.14
N GLU A 405 -8.78 -68.75 65.69
CA GLU A 405 -7.46 -68.23 66.06
C GLU A 405 -6.83 -68.98 67.26
N ASN A 406 -7.63 -69.66 68.09
CA ASN A 406 -7.20 -70.38 69.30
C ASN A 406 -7.16 -71.92 69.14
N VAL A 407 -7.57 -72.47 67.99
CA VAL A 407 -7.44 -73.90 67.70
C VAL A 407 -5.99 -74.21 67.33
N GLU A 408 -5.32 -75.09 68.09
CA GLU A 408 -4.03 -75.67 67.69
C GLU A 408 -4.25 -76.62 66.50
N LEU A 409 -4.07 -76.10 65.28
CA LEU A 409 -4.09 -76.92 64.08
C LEU A 409 -2.85 -77.84 64.03
N PRO A 410 -2.96 -79.04 63.44
CA PRO A 410 -1.80 -79.87 63.11
C PRO A 410 -0.77 -79.05 62.32
N LYS A 411 0.53 -79.24 62.61
CA LYS A 411 1.63 -78.42 62.07
C LYS A 411 1.60 -78.24 60.55
N GLU A 412 1.13 -79.24 59.81
CA GLU A 412 0.99 -79.23 58.35
C GLU A 412 -0.08 -78.22 57.89
N PHE A 413 -1.27 -78.23 58.51
CA PHE A 413 -2.31 -77.26 58.20
C PHE A 413 -1.92 -75.85 58.63
N GLN A 414 -1.21 -75.69 59.75
CA GLN A 414 -0.71 -74.39 60.19
C GLN A 414 0.33 -73.82 59.19
N ALA A 415 1.18 -74.68 58.62
CA ALA A 415 2.13 -74.29 57.57
C ALA A 415 1.42 -73.89 56.26
N GLU A 416 0.39 -74.63 55.85
CA GLU A 416 -0.44 -74.31 54.67
C GLU A 416 -1.16 -72.95 54.84
N LEU A 417 -1.75 -72.71 56.02
CA LEU A 417 -2.44 -71.45 56.35
C LEU A 417 -1.48 -70.25 56.37
N CYS A 418 -0.26 -70.42 56.90
CA CYS A 418 0.78 -69.40 56.83
C CYS A 418 1.20 -69.11 55.38
N ARG A 419 1.32 -70.14 54.53
CA ARG A 419 1.61 -69.97 53.09
C ARG A 419 0.50 -69.21 52.37
N LEU A 420 -0.76 -69.56 52.62
CA LEU A 420 -1.91 -68.88 52.02
C LEU A 420 -1.99 -67.41 52.47
N ARG A 421 -1.79 -67.11 53.76
CA ARG A 421 -1.73 -65.73 54.28
C ARG A 421 -0.59 -64.93 53.67
N GLN A 422 0.57 -65.56 53.48
CA GLN A 422 1.71 -64.90 52.83
C GLN A 422 1.41 -64.60 51.35
N SER A 423 0.83 -65.56 50.62
CA SER A 423 0.36 -65.39 49.24
C SER A 423 -0.70 -64.29 49.13
N GLU A 424 -1.67 -64.25 50.03
CA GLU A 424 -2.70 -63.20 50.09
C GLU A 424 -2.06 -61.83 50.32
N ALA A 425 -1.13 -61.71 51.29
CA ALA A 425 -0.42 -60.46 51.55
C ALA A 425 0.40 -59.98 50.33
N GLU A 426 1.02 -60.90 49.59
CA GLU A 426 1.73 -60.59 48.33
C GLU A 426 0.76 -60.11 47.25
N LYS A 427 -0.39 -60.76 47.09
CA LYS A 427 -1.44 -60.36 46.14
C LYS A 427 -2.03 -58.99 46.49
N VAL A 428 -2.25 -58.68 47.77
CA VAL A 428 -2.68 -57.36 48.21
C VAL A 428 -1.65 -56.29 47.85
N ARG A 429 -0.35 -56.55 48.06
CA ARG A 429 0.71 -55.62 47.64
C ARG A 429 0.77 -55.43 46.12
N GLU A 430 0.53 -56.50 45.36
CA GLU A 430 0.46 -56.45 43.89
C GLU A 430 -0.73 -55.59 43.42
N ILE A 431 -1.92 -55.78 44.00
CA ILE A 431 -3.11 -54.96 43.74
C ILE A 431 -2.84 -53.49 44.04
N GLU A 432 -2.18 -53.18 45.15
CA GLU A 432 -1.88 -51.80 45.52
C GLU A 432 -0.89 -51.15 44.53
N LYS A 433 0.14 -51.89 44.10
CA LYS A 433 1.04 -51.43 43.03
C LYS A 433 0.29 -51.16 41.73
N LEU A 434 -0.64 -52.04 41.34
CA LEU A 434 -1.47 -51.86 40.14
C LEU A 434 -2.39 -50.65 40.27
N LYS A 435 -3.00 -50.40 41.43
CA LYS A 435 -3.81 -49.18 41.68
C LYS A 435 -2.98 -47.91 41.51
N ILE A 436 -1.77 -47.87 42.05
CA ILE A 436 -0.87 -46.73 41.90
C ILE A 436 -0.49 -46.52 40.43
N GLN A 437 -0.18 -47.60 39.70
CA GLN A 437 0.11 -47.52 38.26
C GLN A 437 -1.10 -47.02 37.46
N LEU A 438 -2.30 -47.51 37.77
CA LEU A 438 -3.53 -47.09 37.13
C LEU A 438 -3.84 -45.61 37.40
N SER A 439 -3.61 -45.13 38.62
CA SER A 439 -3.77 -43.71 38.97
C SER A 439 -2.78 -42.83 38.20
N LYS A 440 -1.51 -43.25 38.07
CA LYS A 440 -0.52 -42.55 37.24
C LYS A 440 -0.91 -42.53 35.77
N ALA A 441 -1.45 -43.64 35.24
CA ALA A 441 -1.91 -43.71 33.86
C ALA A 441 -3.09 -42.76 33.61
N HIS A 442 -4.07 -42.70 34.51
CA HIS A 442 -5.18 -41.75 34.41
C HIS A 442 -4.71 -40.30 34.42
N TYR A 443 -3.80 -39.94 35.33
CA TYR A 443 -3.23 -38.59 35.37
C TYR A 443 -2.51 -38.23 34.05
N ASN A 444 -1.76 -39.18 33.47
CA ASN A 444 -1.09 -38.95 32.19
C ASN A 444 -2.09 -38.77 31.03
N ILE A 445 -3.19 -39.52 31.02
CA ILE A 445 -4.26 -39.37 30.02
C ILE A 445 -4.87 -37.96 30.13
N GLU A 446 -5.21 -37.51 31.32
CA GLU A 446 -5.79 -36.18 31.55
C GLU A 446 -4.85 -35.06 31.08
N GLN A 447 -3.54 -35.19 31.32
CA GLN A 447 -2.53 -34.24 30.80
C GLN A 447 -2.45 -34.24 29.27
N LEU A 448 -2.55 -35.41 28.63
CA LEU A 448 -2.55 -35.51 27.17
C LEU A 448 -3.84 -34.93 26.56
N GLU A 449 -4.99 -35.17 27.17
CA GLU A 449 -6.28 -34.59 26.75
C GLU A 449 -6.25 -33.06 26.85
N GLU A 450 -5.69 -32.51 27.92
CA GLU A 450 -5.53 -31.05 28.07
C GLU A 450 -4.56 -30.48 27.03
N GLN A 451 -3.51 -31.21 26.67
CA GLN A 451 -2.61 -30.82 25.59
C GLN A 451 -3.32 -30.83 24.23
N ILE A 452 -4.09 -31.88 23.92
CA ILE A 452 -4.88 -31.97 22.68
C ILE A 452 -5.86 -30.79 22.57
N ARG A 453 -6.52 -30.43 23.68
CA ARG A 453 -7.44 -29.29 23.71
C ARG A 453 -6.73 -27.97 23.39
N ARG A 454 -5.55 -27.74 23.98
CA ARG A 454 -4.72 -26.56 23.69
C ARG A 454 -4.25 -26.53 22.23
N ASP A 455 -3.84 -27.67 21.69
CA ASP A 455 -3.40 -27.79 20.30
C ASP A 455 -4.57 -27.53 19.32
N GLN A 456 -5.78 -27.99 19.63
CA GLN A 456 -7.00 -27.70 18.87
C GLN A 456 -7.33 -26.20 18.85
N GLN A 457 -7.29 -25.53 20.00
CA GLN A 457 -7.51 -24.07 20.06
C GLN A 457 -6.46 -23.30 19.24
N LEU A 458 -5.20 -23.73 19.30
CA LEU A 458 -4.14 -23.12 18.50
C LEU A 458 -4.38 -23.31 16.99
N LEU A 459 -4.83 -24.49 16.57
CA LEU A 459 -5.17 -24.79 15.18
C LEU A 459 -6.36 -23.96 14.69
N GLU A 460 -7.38 -23.77 15.54
CA GLU A 460 -8.55 -22.94 15.24
C GLU A 460 -8.14 -21.48 15.00
N VAL A 461 -7.37 -20.87 15.92
CA VAL A 461 -6.85 -19.50 15.75
C VAL A 461 -5.98 -19.37 14.51
N ARG A 462 -5.14 -20.38 14.20
CA ARG A 462 -4.34 -20.39 12.95
C ARG A 462 -5.21 -20.48 11.71
N SER A 463 -6.28 -21.27 11.74
CA SER A 463 -7.24 -21.40 10.64
C SER A 463 -7.95 -20.07 10.36
N GLU A 464 -8.42 -19.39 11.41
CA GLU A 464 -9.02 -18.06 11.31
C GLU A 464 -8.05 -17.03 10.72
N LEU A 465 -6.80 -17.03 11.17
CA LEU A 465 -5.76 -16.15 10.64
C LEU A 465 -5.50 -16.42 9.16
N ILE A 466 -5.39 -17.69 8.75
CA ILE A 466 -5.21 -18.06 7.34
C ILE A 466 -6.39 -17.58 6.50
N ASN A 467 -7.62 -17.79 6.96
CA ASN A 467 -8.82 -17.35 6.27
C ASN A 467 -8.88 -15.82 6.13
N SER A 468 -8.49 -15.09 7.18
CA SER A 468 -8.39 -13.63 7.16
C SER A 468 -7.35 -13.14 6.15
N LEU A 469 -6.16 -13.76 6.15
CA LEU A 469 -5.09 -13.43 5.20
C LEU A 469 -5.47 -13.75 3.75
N GLN A 470 -6.14 -14.89 3.51
CA GLN A 470 -6.64 -15.25 2.18
C GLN A 470 -7.72 -14.29 1.69
N THR A 471 -8.63 -13.87 2.58
CA THR A 471 -9.66 -12.86 2.25
C THR A 471 -9.02 -11.51 1.94
N ASN A 472 -7.98 -11.12 2.68
CA ASN A 472 -7.22 -9.90 2.42
C ASN A 472 -6.49 -9.97 1.07
N ASP A 473 -5.76 -11.05 0.78
CA ASP A 473 -5.08 -11.25 -0.52
C ASP A 473 -6.09 -11.19 -1.68
N HIS A 474 -7.25 -11.83 -1.53
CA HIS A 474 -8.30 -11.79 -2.55
C HIS A 474 -8.82 -10.36 -2.78
N THR A 475 -9.04 -9.61 -1.69
CA THR A 475 -9.50 -8.22 -1.76
C THR A 475 -8.46 -7.32 -2.43
N GLN A 476 -7.17 -7.49 -2.10
CA GLN A 476 -6.08 -6.75 -2.71
C GLN A 476 -5.95 -7.04 -4.20
N ARG A 477 -6.12 -8.30 -4.62
CA ARG A 477 -6.14 -8.67 -6.05
C ARG A 477 -7.27 -7.97 -6.80
N ILE A 478 -8.48 -7.97 -6.24
CA ILE A 478 -9.63 -7.27 -6.85
C ILE A 478 -9.34 -5.77 -6.98
N GLN A 479 -8.79 -5.14 -5.94
CA GLN A 479 -8.41 -3.72 -5.98
C GLN A 479 -7.34 -3.44 -7.05
N LEU A 480 -6.35 -4.31 -7.17
CA LEU A 480 -5.30 -4.19 -8.17
C LEU A 480 -5.87 -4.30 -9.59
N ASP A 481 -6.77 -5.26 -9.84
CA ASP A 481 -7.46 -5.42 -11.11
C ASP A 481 -8.30 -4.18 -11.48
N GLN A 482 -8.96 -3.58 -10.49
CA GLN A 482 -9.69 -2.32 -10.69
C GLN A 482 -8.77 -1.16 -11.06
N ILE A 483 -7.61 -1.03 -10.38
CA ILE A 483 -6.61 -0.01 -10.71
C ILE A 483 -6.07 -0.22 -12.13
N PHE A 484 -5.79 -1.46 -12.53
CA PHE A 484 -5.35 -1.76 -13.89
C PHE A 484 -6.41 -1.40 -14.94
N ALA A 485 -7.69 -1.69 -14.68
CA ALA A 485 -8.79 -1.28 -15.54
C ALA A 485 -8.89 0.26 -15.65
N GLU A 486 -8.79 0.98 -14.53
CA GLU A 486 -8.81 2.45 -14.50
C GLU A 486 -7.61 3.06 -15.26
N VAL A 487 -6.41 2.51 -15.08
CA VAL A 487 -5.22 2.90 -15.83
C VAL A 487 -5.43 2.66 -17.33
N GLY A 488 -6.04 1.53 -17.70
CA GLY A 488 -6.40 1.23 -19.09
C GLY A 488 -7.32 2.30 -19.69
N VAL A 489 -8.37 2.70 -18.96
CA VAL A 489 -9.29 3.78 -19.39
C VAL A 489 -8.55 5.11 -19.52
N LYS A 490 -7.75 5.51 -18.51
CA LYS A 490 -6.98 6.76 -18.56
C LYS A 490 -5.99 6.78 -19.72
N ASN A 491 -5.36 5.65 -20.02
CA ASN A 491 -4.43 5.54 -21.15
C ASN A 491 -5.16 5.71 -22.49
N ASN A 492 -6.39 5.18 -22.62
CA ASN A 492 -7.22 5.42 -23.79
C ASN A 492 -7.60 6.90 -23.93
N THR A 493 -8.00 7.56 -22.84
CA THR A 493 -8.29 9.01 -22.85
C THR A 493 -7.05 9.84 -23.22
N ILE A 494 -5.86 9.48 -22.73
CA ILE A 494 -4.60 10.14 -23.12
C ILE A 494 -4.35 9.99 -24.62
N ASN A 495 -4.59 8.81 -25.19
CA ASN A 495 -4.44 8.57 -26.62
C ASN A 495 -5.42 9.40 -27.46
N GLU A 496 -6.67 9.52 -27.01
CA GLU A 496 -7.68 10.39 -27.64
C GLU A 496 -7.24 11.85 -27.61
N LEU A 497 -6.82 12.37 -26.44
CA LEU A 497 -6.32 13.74 -26.30
C LEU A 497 -5.08 14.01 -27.16
N ASN A 498 -4.17 13.03 -27.28
CA ASN A 498 -3.00 13.16 -28.14
C ASN A 498 -3.38 13.23 -29.62
N ASN A 499 -4.38 12.46 -30.05
CA ASN A 499 -4.90 12.55 -31.42
C ASN A 499 -5.55 13.90 -31.69
N ASP A 500 -6.38 14.40 -30.77
CA ASP A 500 -7.01 15.73 -30.89
C ASP A 500 -5.96 16.84 -30.94
N LEU A 501 -4.93 16.76 -30.08
CA LEU A 501 -3.83 17.73 -30.07
C LEU A 501 -3.07 17.71 -31.40
N ARG A 502 -2.83 16.53 -31.97
CA ARG A 502 -2.20 16.39 -33.28
C ARG A 502 -3.05 17.03 -34.38
N THR A 503 -4.35 16.75 -34.42
CA THR A 503 -5.28 17.37 -35.39
C THR A 503 -5.28 18.89 -35.24
N LYS A 504 -5.32 19.42 -34.01
CA LYS A 504 -5.23 20.86 -33.77
C LYS A 504 -3.90 21.46 -34.19
N SER A 505 -2.79 20.75 -33.97
CA SER A 505 -1.48 21.19 -34.46
C SER A 505 -1.44 21.27 -36.00
N GLU A 506 -2.06 20.33 -36.70
CA GLU A 506 -2.19 20.35 -38.16
C GLU A 506 -3.07 21.52 -38.65
N GLU A 507 -4.19 21.79 -37.97
CA GLU A 507 -5.02 22.97 -38.23
C GLU A 507 -4.23 24.29 -38.07
N PHE A 508 -3.47 24.44 -36.98
CA PHE A 508 -2.64 25.63 -36.77
C PHE A 508 -1.57 25.79 -37.84
N GLN A 509 -0.90 24.70 -38.23
CA GLN A 509 0.10 24.74 -39.29
C GLN A 509 -0.52 25.19 -40.63
N ASN A 510 -1.71 24.69 -40.97
CA ASN A 510 -2.43 25.08 -42.17
C ASN A 510 -2.83 26.57 -42.15
N LEU A 511 -3.30 27.07 -41.01
CA LEU A 511 -3.60 28.49 -40.82
C LEU A 511 -2.35 29.35 -40.95
N PHE A 512 -1.24 28.94 -40.34
CA PHE A 512 0.03 29.66 -40.43
C PHE A 512 0.56 29.72 -41.87
N ASN A 513 0.52 28.60 -42.60
CA ASN A 513 0.88 28.56 -44.01
C ASN A 513 -0.02 29.50 -44.85
N THR A 514 -1.32 29.51 -44.57
CA THR A 514 -2.28 30.41 -45.25
C THR A 514 -1.96 31.88 -44.97
N LEU A 515 -1.70 32.23 -43.71
CA LEU A 515 -1.35 33.59 -43.30
C LEU A 515 -0.04 34.04 -43.95
N SER A 516 0.98 33.18 -43.94
CA SER A 516 2.28 33.45 -44.59
C SER A 516 2.12 33.71 -46.09
N ASN A 517 1.29 32.92 -46.79
CA ASN A 517 0.99 33.12 -48.20
C ASN A 517 0.28 34.46 -48.44
N LYS A 518 -0.69 34.82 -47.60
CA LYS A 518 -1.40 36.10 -47.68
C LYS A 518 -0.48 37.29 -47.42
N GLN A 519 0.44 37.18 -46.46
CA GLN A 519 1.42 38.23 -46.17
C GLN A 519 2.38 38.45 -47.34
N MET A 520 2.82 37.37 -48.00
CA MET A 520 3.66 37.45 -49.20
C MET A 520 2.92 38.11 -50.37
N GLU A 521 1.66 37.74 -50.62
CA GLU A 521 0.84 38.37 -51.67
C GLU A 521 0.61 39.86 -51.38
N LEU A 522 0.35 40.23 -50.13
CA LEU A 522 0.20 41.62 -49.72
C LEU A 522 1.48 42.42 -49.97
N SER A 523 2.65 41.89 -49.60
CA SER A 523 3.95 42.53 -49.89
C SER A 523 4.18 42.71 -51.40
N ARG A 524 3.75 41.74 -52.22
CA ARG A 524 3.82 41.84 -53.69
C ARG A 524 2.90 42.94 -54.22
N GLN A 525 1.68 43.04 -53.69
CA GLN A 525 0.72 44.08 -54.06
C GLN A 525 1.22 45.47 -53.65
N GLU A 526 1.75 45.64 -52.44
CA GLU A 526 2.36 46.89 -51.99
C GLU A 526 3.51 47.34 -52.91
N HIS A 527 4.38 46.40 -53.31
CA HIS A 527 5.44 46.71 -54.27
C HIS A 527 4.90 47.14 -55.63
N MET A 528 3.83 46.49 -56.12
CA MET A 528 3.19 46.85 -57.38
C MET A 528 2.53 48.22 -57.33
N ILE A 529 1.86 48.55 -56.22
CA ILE A 529 1.29 49.89 -55.97
C ILE A 529 2.39 50.94 -56.06
N LYS A 530 3.53 50.72 -55.39
CA LYS A 530 4.65 51.66 -55.44
C LYS A 530 5.17 51.90 -56.87
N LEU A 531 5.30 50.83 -57.67
CA LEU A 531 5.70 50.96 -59.08
C LEU A 531 4.68 51.75 -59.91
N LEU A 532 3.38 51.56 -59.65
CA LEU A 532 2.31 52.31 -60.31
C LEU A 532 2.31 53.78 -59.88
N GLU A 533 2.55 54.07 -58.61
CA GLU A 533 2.70 55.43 -58.08
C GLU A 533 3.87 56.15 -58.75
N GLU A 534 5.07 55.54 -58.80
CA GLU A 534 6.26 56.09 -59.47
C GLU A 534 6.04 56.27 -60.99
N SER A 535 5.29 55.38 -61.64
CA SER A 535 4.90 55.51 -63.04
C SER A 535 3.94 56.69 -63.26
N ASN A 536 2.94 56.83 -62.39
CA ASN A 536 1.96 57.91 -62.44
C ASN A 536 2.59 59.28 -62.18
N GLU A 537 3.50 59.39 -61.21
CA GLU A 537 4.27 60.61 -60.94
C GLU A 537 5.08 61.06 -62.18
N ARG A 538 5.79 60.13 -62.83
CA ARG A 538 6.52 60.40 -64.08
C ARG A 538 5.59 60.88 -65.19
N SER A 539 4.43 60.22 -65.35
CA SER A 539 3.41 60.61 -66.32
C SER A 539 2.83 62.01 -66.03
N GLN A 540 2.57 62.32 -64.77
CA GLN A 540 2.07 63.63 -64.34
C GLN A 540 3.12 64.72 -64.57
N MET A 541 4.39 64.47 -64.24
CA MET A 541 5.49 65.39 -64.54
C MET A 541 5.61 65.68 -66.03
N LEU A 542 5.49 64.65 -66.88
CA LEU A 542 5.53 64.84 -68.33
C LEU A 542 4.35 65.68 -68.83
N ARG A 543 3.15 65.46 -68.28
CA ARG A 543 1.97 66.27 -68.58
C ARG A 543 2.16 67.73 -68.18
N VAL A 544 2.64 68.01 -66.97
CA VAL A 544 2.93 69.39 -66.51
C VAL A 544 3.94 70.08 -67.45
N LYS A 545 5.03 69.40 -67.82
CA LYS A 545 6.01 69.94 -68.78
C LYS A 545 5.40 70.25 -70.15
N GLN A 546 4.44 69.44 -70.61
CA GLN A 546 3.72 69.69 -71.85
C GLN A 546 2.77 70.90 -71.71
N GLU A 547 2.03 70.99 -70.61
CA GLU A 547 1.16 72.14 -70.31
C GLU A 547 1.97 73.45 -70.22
N GLU A 548 3.13 73.45 -69.57
CA GLU A 548 4.04 74.60 -69.52
C GLU A 548 4.59 74.99 -70.90
N LYS A 549 4.90 74.01 -71.76
CA LYS A 549 5.33 74.28 -73.14
C LYS A 549 4.21 74.89 -73.96
N ILE A 550 2.99 74.37 -73.83
CA ILE A 550 1.80 74.93 -74.48
C ILE A 550 1.57 76.38 -74.02
N GLY A 551 1.60 76.63 -72.70
CA GLY A 551 1.46 78.00 -72.16
C GLY A 551 2.50 78.97 -72.72
N ARG A 552 3.78 78.56 -72.82
CA ARG A 552 4.83 79.38 -73.45
C ARG A 552 4.55 79.68 -74.93
N MET A 553 4.08 78.69 -75.69
CA MET A 553 3.70 78.89 -77.09
C MET A 553 2.48 79.83 -77.21
N GLU A 554 1.50 79.73 -76.31
CA GLU A 554 0.34 80.62 -76.27
C GLU A 554 0.75 82.08 -75.99
N GLU A 555 1.67 82.30 -75.03
CA GLU A 555 2.25 83.63 -74.76
C GLU A 555 3.02 84.19 -75.96
N GLU A 556 3.79 83.35 -76.65
CA GLU A 556 4.53 83.73 -77.85
C GLU A 556 3.58 84.08 -79.01
N ILE A 557 2.53 83.30 -79.22
CA ILE A 557 1.46 83.61 -80.17
C ILE A 557 0.80 84.95 -79.81
N ALA A 558 0.51 85.21 -78.53
CA ALA A 558 -0.07 86.47 -78.09
C ALA A 558 0.86 87.66 -78.36
N ARG A 559 2.16 87.53 -78.05
CA ARG A 559 3.18 88.54 -78.37
C ARG A 559 3.31 88.78 -79.86
N LEU A 560 3.33 87.72 -80.68
CA LEU A 560 3.39 87.84 -82.14
C LEU A 560 2.15 88.54 -82.68
N LYS A 561 0.95 88.19 -82.21
CA LYS A 561 -0.31 88.88 -82.57
C LYS A 561 -0.26 90.36 -82.23
N GLN A 562 0.21 90.72 -81.03
CA GLN A 562 0.37 92.12 -80.61
C GLN A 562 1.40 92.85 -81.48
N THR A 563 2.53 92.22 -81.78
CA THR A 563 3.57 92.76 -82.65
C THR A 563 3.03 93.00 -84.06
N ILE A 564 2.28 92.06 -84.63
CA ILE A 564 1.60 92.21 -85.92
C ILE A 564 0.61 93.38 -85.86
N ALA A 565 -0.19 93.50 -84.80
CA ALA A 565 -1.12 94.62 -84.64
C ALA A 565 -0.41 95.98 -84.57
N LEU A 566 0.74 96.06 -83.88
CA LEU A 566 1.59 97.25 -83.85
C LEU A 566 2.19 97.58 -85.23
N TYR A 567 2.67 96.57 -85.97
CA TYR A 567 3.14 96.77 -87.34
C TYR A 567 2.02 97.24 -88.26
N GLN A 568 0.82 96.66 -88.17
CA GLN A 568 -0.35 97.12 -88.90
C GLN A 568 -0.69 98.58 -88.54
N HIS A 569 -0.68 98.95 -87.26
CA HIS A 569 -0.90 100.34 -86.83
C HIS A 569 0.19 101.29 -87.35
N ASN A 570 1.46 100.92 -87.29
CA ASN A 570 2.57 101.80 -87.69
C ASN A 570 2.73 101.91 -89.22
N VAL A 571 2.33 100.89 -89.97
CA VAL A 571 2.34 100.89 -91.45
C VAL A 571 1.05 101.49 -92.04
N LEU A 572 -0.10 101.34 -91.36
CA LEU A 572 -1.42 101.81 -91.84
C LEU A 572 -1.92 103.08 -91.14
N GLY A 573 -1.26 103.54 -90.07
CA GLY A 573 -1.61 104.72 -89.27
C GLY A 573 -1.13 106.05 -89.83
N ASN A 574 -0.51 106.05 -91.01
CA ASN A 574 -0.38 107.24 -91.83
C ASN A 574 -1.39 107.12 -92.99
N THR A 575 -2.32 108.07 -93.07
CA THR A 575 -3.44 108.17 -94.02
C THR A 575 -3.28 107.38 -95.33
N GLY A 576 -4.11 106.34 -95.51
CA GLY A 576 -4.48 105.86 -96.85
C GLY A 576 -3.89 104.53 -97.33
N CYS A 577 -4.02 103.44 -96.57
CA CYS A 577 -3.85 102.09 -97.12
C CYS A 577 -5.05 101.19 -96.77
N LYS A 578 -6.10 101.30 -97.58
CA LYS A 578 -7.12 100.25 -97.72
C LYS A 578 -6.50 99.09 -98.50
N ASN A 579 -5.78 98.20 -97.83
CA ASN A 579 -5.49 96.85 -98.31
C ASN A 579 -5.14 95.98 -97.10
N LEU A 580 -6.12 95.17 -96.68
CA LEU A 580 -5.94 94.07 -95.74
C LEU A 580 -4.96 93.06 -96.37
N ILE A 581 -3.72 93.04 -95.91
CA ILE A 581 -2.72 92.01 -96.29
C ILE A 581 -3.01 90.67 -95.58
N TYR A 582 -3.96 90.63 -94.65
CA TYR A 582 -4.48 89.38 -94.08
C TYR A 582 -5.99 89.30 -94.23
N GLN A 583 -6.43 88.27 -94.97
CA GLN A 583 -7.79 87.76 -94.97
C GLN A 583 -8.16 87.33 -93.54
N PRO A 584 -9.41 87.52 -93.06
CA PRO A 584 -9.85 86.83 -91.86
C PRO A 584 -9.71 85.34 -92.15
N VAL A 585 -8.91 84.62 -91.37
CA VAL A 585 -9.04 83.17 -91.33
C VAL A 585 -10.40 82.91 -90.70
N VAL A 586 -11.40 82.76 -91.56
CA VAL A 586 -12.69 82.16 -91.24
C VAL A 586 -12.34 80.82 -90.63
N GLY A 587 -12.75 80.60 -89.38
CA GLY A 587 -12.46 79.39 -88.65
C GLY A 587 -12.87 78.17 -89.48
N ALA A 588 -11.87 77.39 -89.90
CA ALA A 588 -12.11 75.98 -90.08
C ALA A 588 -12.35 75.44 -88.66
N GLU A 589 -13.61 75.14 -88.36
CA GLU A 589 -13.99 74.23 -87.30
C GLU A 589 -13.37 72.86 -87.59
N ASP A 590 -12.06 72.72 -87.41
CA ASP A 590 -11.52 71.43 -87.02
C ASP A 590 -11.89 71.27 -85.57
N TYR A 591 -13.06 70.65 -85.39
CA TYR A 591 -13.56 70.10 -84.13
C TYR A 591 -12.40 69.42 -83.41
N ASN A 592 -11.87 70.13 -82.41
CA ASN A 592 -10.83 69.62 -81.54
C ASN A 592 -11.50 68.62 -80.60
N GLU A 593 -11.72 67.38 -81.08
CA GLU A 593 -12.24 66.25 -80.32
C GLU A 593 -11.45 66.04 -79.01
N ASN A 594 -10.18 66.45 -78.99
CA ASN A 594 -9.35 66.45 -77.78
C ASN A 594 -9.81 67.46 -76.72
N LEU A 595 -10.32 68.65 -77.08
CA LEU A 595 -10.71 69.64 -76.08
C LEU A 595 -11.96 69.21 -75.30
N TYR A 596 -12.92 68.58 -75.96
CA TYR A 596 -14.10 68.00 -75.30
C TYR A 596 -13.75 66.76 -74.46
N TYR A 597 -12.81 65.93 -74.93
CA TYR A 597 -12.35 64.77 -74.16
C TYR A 597 -11.65 65.21 -72.85
N TYR A 598 -10.70 66.15 -72.93
CA TYR A 598 -9.97 66.66 -71.77
C TYR A 598 -10.82 67.46 -70.80
N THR A 599 -11.82 68.23 -71.28
CA THR A 599 -12.76 68.92 -70.39
C THR A 599 -13.73 67.95 -69.72
N SER A 600 -14.16 66.87 -70.38
CA SER A 600 -15.00 65.83 -69.78
C SER A 600 -14.24 65.02 -68.71
N GLU A 601 -12.96 64.68 -68.94
CA GLU A 601 -12.07 64.01 -67.99
C GLU A 601 -11.84 64.89 -66.75
N ARG A 602 -11.54 66.19 -66.93
CA ARG A 602 -11.39 67.13 -65.80
C ARG A 602 -12.68 67.30 -64.99
N ARG A 603 -13.86 67.21 -65.62
CA ARG A 603 -15.16 67.30 -64.94
C ARG A 603 -15.47 66.05 -64.11
N ARG A 604 -15.18 64.85 -64.65
CA ARG A 604 -15.29 63.58 -63.91
C ARG A 604 -14.31 63.51 -62.74
N LYS A 605 -13.05 63.90 -62.93
CA LYS A 605 -12.04 63.91 -61.86
C LYS A 605 -12.39 64.83 -60.70
N ARG A 606 -13.04 65.97 -60.96
CA ARG A 606 -13.55 66.88 -59.90
C ARG A 606 -14.80 66.34 -59.20
N GLN A 607 -15.66 65.61 -59.89
CA GLN A 607 -16.82 64.95 -59.27
C GLN A 607 -16.41 63.78 -58.38
N ASP A 608 -15.42 62.98 -58.78
CA ASP A 608 -14.93 61.85 -57.96
C ASP A 608 -14.13 62.31 -56.72
N LEU A 609 -13.48 63.48 -56.79
CA LEU A 609 -12.82 64.12 -55.64
C LEU A 609 -13.80 64.79 -54.66
N GLN A 610 -15.05 65.01 -55.05
CA GLN A 610 -16.11 65.54 -54.17
C GLN A 610 -17.02 64.44 -53.58
N MET A 611 -16.88 63.19 -54.02
CA MET A 611 -17.64 62.02 -53.51
C MET A 611 -16.81 61.05 -52.65
N LYS A 612 -15.57 61.41 -52.31
CA LYS A 612 -14.83 60.88 -51.15
C LYS A 612 -14.86 61.92 -50.05
#